data_AF-A0A9P5CFL3-F1
#
_entry.id   AF-A0A9P5CFL3-F1
#
_cell.length_a   1.000
_cell.length_b   1.000
_cell.length_c   1.000
_cell.angle_alpha   90.00
_cell.angle_beta   90.00
_cell.angle_gamma   90.00
#
_symmetry.space_group_name_H-M   'P 1'
#
loop_
_entity.id
_entity.type
_entity.pdbx_description
1 polymer ?
#
loop_
_entity_poly.entity_id
_entity_poly.type
_entity_poly.pdbx_seq_one_letter_code
_entity_poly.pdbx_strand_id
1 'polypeptide(L)'
;MITSSSISLVLFIFVHAAGAAPTTHLSNFTNSINATLQDQIVSQYTLVAALDGKISRWVGAPNIRGTWDIVWTCFATIFVCTYTLLCLNLPAPSDSTLVLVRRRVLWMVLAIIGPEIVLSYAAGQWSRAKQAVKSFTTSGHKTFNMRLAFFADMGGFMLHPKGHTTFDPFPLNAKQLHWLVIHGHVDYPDVDHLKEIWDKSKQDQLAKIITAFQIGYFVLQCIGRATQRLTITTLELNTLAIVVCSLMTSFTWQHKPSNVHTPIPLYTRATIEVLNGSKPWRNTPLDFIDVNGPGWSMNVQPFMNMPVIPAQRPIQRIPNDRFPMNPYGVQEYCVCFATLLFTGIHVAGCGFSFPTITEKIMWQTASWLLFAVTGIFWIFETMASWTRLGRWKWLYLWVTDRKKLPDFEAIKREEQQKREASYEWTELPLPWEFWTIMPVAIVYGIARMYLIVEAFLEFRKVDAAAFLEVNWANFIPHI
;
A
#
# COMPACT_ATOMS: atom_id res chain seq x y z
N MET A 1 -4.24 34.14 1.13
CA MET A 1 -3.61 33.96 2.46
C MET A 1 -4.66 33.52 3.45
N ILE A 2 -4.84 32.20 3.58
CA ILE A 2 -5.46 31.55 4.74
C ILE A 2 -4.52 30.39 5.04
N THR A 3 -4.01 30.37 6.27
CA THR A 3 -2.87 29.57 6.70
C THR A 3 -3.23 28.08 6.85
N SER A 4 -2.21 27.26 6.57
CA SER A 4 -2.16 25.79 6.64
C SER A 4 -2.30 25.24 8.08
N SER A 5 -3.37 25.58 8.78
CA SER A 5 -3.53 25.25 10.22
C SER A 5 -4.81 24.47 10.57
N SER A 6 -5.64 24.08 9.59
CA SER A 6 -6.95 23.46 9.88
C SER A 6 -7.00 21.93 9.78
N ILE A 7 -5.86 21.23 9.71
CA ILE A 7 -5.82 19.75 9.70
C ILE A 7 -5.01 19.16 10.87
N SER A 8 -4.31 19.98 11.67
CA SER A 8 -3.64 19.52 12.90
C SER A 8 -4.56 19.44 14.13
N LEU A 9 -5.88 19.59 13.99
CA LEU A 9 -6.82 19.64 15.12
C LEU A 9 -7.56 18.31 15.36
N VAL A 10 -6.86 17.17 15.29
CA VAL A 10 -7.36 15.87 15.82
C VAL A 10 -6.38 15.27 16.83
N LEU A 11 -5.29 15.96 17.16
CA LEU A 11 -4.31 15.53 18.16
C LEU A 11 -4.29 16.51 19.33
N PHE A 12 -5.35 16.52 20.14
CA PHE A 12 -5.30 17.13 21.47
C PHE A 12 -6.04 16.25 22.49
N ILE A 13 -5.22 15.57 23.31
CA ILE A 13 -5.28 15.44 24.77
C ILE A 13 -6.67 15.17 25.38
N PHE A 14 -6.87 13.93 25.84
CA PHE A 14 -7.59 13.67 27.08
C PHE A 14 -6.66 12.91 28.03
N VAL A 15 -5.87 13.67 28.80
CA VAL A 15 -5.42 13.25 30.12
C VAL A 15 -6.61 13.48 31.04
N HIS A 16 -7.27 12.41 31.50
CA HIS A 16 -8.22 12.55 32.59
C HIS A 16 -7.45 12.60 33.90
N ALA A 17 -7.39 13.80 34.46
CA ALA A 17 -6.97 14.06 35.82
C ALA A 17 -7.99 13.44 36.79
N ALA A 18 -7.56 12.47 37.60
CA ALA A 18 -8.27 12.12 38.82
C ALA A 18 -7.92 13.18 39.88
N GLY A 19 -8.89 14.05 40.14
CA GLY A 19 -8.78 15.16 41.08
C GLY A 19 -8.61 14.69 42.53
N ALA A 20 -7.79 15.46 43.25
CA ALA A 20 -7.51 15.33 44.67
C ALA A 20 -8.75 15.54 45.56
N ALA A 21 -8.72 14.88 46.72
CA ALA A 21 -9.69 14.98 47.81
C ALA A 21 -9.72 16.37 48.48
N PRO A 22 -10.76 16.64 49.29
CA PRO A 22 -10.59 17.30 50.56
C PRO A 22 -11.05 16.41 51.73
N THR A 23 -10.24 16.44 52.78
CA THR A 23 -10.45 15.83 54.10
C THR A 23 -11.54 16.56 54.90
N THR A 24 -12.25 15.85 55.79
CA THR A 24 -12.33 16.16 57.24
C THR A 24 -13.23 15.19 58.04
N HIS A 25 -12.68 14.76 59.19
CA HIS A 25 -13.31 14.46 60.50
C HIS A 25 -14.26 13.26 60.72
N LEU A 26 -13.73 12.19 61.37
CA LEU A 26 -14.04 11.72 62.75
C LEU A 26 -13.35 10.35 62.99
N SER A 27 -12.23 10.29 63.71
CA SER A 27 -12.11 9.98 65.15
C SER A 27 -11.96 8.49 65.50
N ASN A 28 -10.70 8.13 65.76
CA ASN A 28 -10.22 7.24 66.83
C ASN A 28 -11.00 5.96 67.15
N PHE A 29 -10.66 4.84 66.51
CA PHE A 29 -10.72 3.51 67.15
C PHE A 29 -9.93 2.41 66.40
N THR A 30 -8.65 2.61 66.03
CA THR A 30 -7.93 1.57 65.25
C THR A 30 -6.40 1.63 65.38
N ASN A 31 -5.86 1.44 66.58
CA ASN A 31 -4.39 1.31 66.77
C ASN A 31 -3.91 -0.07 67.28
N SER A 32 -4.77 -1.09 67.30
CA SER A 32 -4.36 -2.46 67.64
C SER A 32 -4.71 -3.54 66.60
N ILE A 33 -5.32 -3.18 65.48
CA ILE A 33 -5.63 -4.12 64.37
C ILE A 33 -4.75 -3.88 63.13
N ASN A 34 -4.05 -2.75 63.05
CA ASN A 34 -3.29 -2.35 61.85
C ASN A 34 -1.92 -3.03 61.69
N ALA A 35 -1.48 -3.89 62.62
CA ALA A 35 -0.21 -4.60 62.48
C ALA A 35 -0.34 -5.97 61.78
N THR A 36 -1.56 -6.42 61.45
CA THR A 36 -1.81 -7.74 60.83
C THR A 36 -2.52 -7.66 59.47
N LEU A 37 -2.85 -6.46 58.98
CA LEU A 37 -3.52 -6.24 57.68
C LEU A 37 -2.66 -5.48 56.66
N GLN A 38 -1.43 -5.07 57.02
CA GLN A 38 -0.54 -4.31 56.14
C GLN A 38 0.30 -5.20 55.19
N ASP A 39 0.13 -6.53 55.21
CA ASP A 39 0.96 -7.46 54.43
C ASP A 39 0.25 -8.18 53.27
N GLN A 40 -1.04 -7.93 52.98
CA GLN A 40 -1.70 -8.57 51.84
C GLN A 40 -2.77 -7.72 51.14
N ILE A 41 -2.35 -6.63 50.48
CA ILE A 41 -3.11 -6.10 49.34
C ILE A 41 -2.17 -5.98 48.14
N VAL A 42 -1.59 -7.10 47.73
CA VAL A 42 -1.34 -7.33 46.30
C VAL A 42 -2.66 -7.83 45.75
N SER A 43 -3.45 -6.94 45.16
CA SER A 43 -4.60 -7.34 44.35
C SER A 43 -4.07 -8.14 43.15
N GLN A 44 -3.84 -9.43 43.32
CA GLN A 44 -3.55 -10.35 42.23
C GLN A 44 -4.84 -10.50 41.44
N TYR A 45 -4.98 -9.74 40.36
CA TYR A 45 -6.12 -9.85 39.46
C TYR A 45 -6.13 -11.26 38.89
N THR A 46 -7.02 -12.12 39.40
CA THR A 46 -7.13 -13.50 38.93
C THR A 46 -8.03 -13.50 37.70
N LEU A 47 -7.44 -13.76 36.54
CA LEU A 47 -8.16 -13.88 35.29
C LEU A 47 -8.99 -15.17 35.32
N VAL A 48 -10.27 -15.07 35.72
CA VAL A 48 -11.18 -16.22 35.75
C VAL A 48 -11.62 -16.56 34.33
N ALA A 49 -11.02 -17.61 33.78
CA ALA A 49 -11.44 -18.24 32.54
C ALA A 49 -12.54 -19.29 32.78
N ALA A 50 -13.34 -19.59 31.76
CA ALA A 50 -14.23 -20.73 31.77
C ALA A 50 -13.44 -22.05 31.79
N LEU A 51 -14.13 -23.17 32.03
CA LEU A 51 -13.54 -24.52 32.10
C LEU A 51 -12.75 -24.90 30.83
N ASP A 52 -13.05 -24.29 29.70
CA ASP A 52 -12.36 -24.48 28.42
C ASP A 52 -11.16 -23.54 28.20
N GLY A 53 -10.75 -22.80 29.25
CA GLY A 53 -9.62 -21.87 29.20
C GLY A 53 -9.92 -20.55 28.48
N LYS A 54 -11.19 -20.26 28.15
CA LYS A 54 -11.59 -19.08 27.38
C LYS A 54 -12.33 -18.04 28.19
N ILE A 55 -12.35 -16.82 27.67
CA ILE A 55 -13.00 -15.65 28.26
C ILE A 55 -14.01 -15.12 27.27
N SER A 56 -15.27 -15.05 27.72
CA SER A 56 -16.41 -14.55 26.93
C SER A 56 -16.86 -13.15 27.32
N ARG A 57 -16.16 -12.51 28.26
CA ARG A 57 -16.46 -11.18 28.77
C ARG A 57 -15.37 -10.19 28.40
N TRP A 58 -15.74 -8.92 28.36
CA TRP A 58 -14.80 -7.82 28.24
C TRP A 58 -13.78 -7.84 29.39
N VAL A 59 -12.50 -7.64 29.06
CA VAL A 59 -11.40 -7.57 30.02
C VAL A 59 -10.87 -6.13 30.07
N GLY A 60 -10.93 -5.51 31.24
CA GLY A 60 -10.46 -4.14 31.46
C GLY A 60 -8.98 -4.07 31.87
N ALA A 61 -8.29 -3.04 31.38
CA ALA A 61 -6.97 -2.60 31.86
C ALA A 61 -7.14 -1.86 33.21
N PRO A 62 -6.07 -1.54 33.99
CA PRO A 62 -4.64 -1.49 33.60
C PRO A 62 -3.77 -2.66 34.09
N ASN A 63 -4.29 -3.56 34.94
CA ASN A 63 -3.44 -4.56 35.62
C ASN A 63 -3.04 -5.75 34.72
N ILE A 64 -3.72 -5.90 33.59
CA ILE A 64 -3.47 -6.89 32.55
C ILE A 64 -3.80 -6.25 31.20
N ARG A 65 -3.29 -6.84 30.13
CA ARG A 65 -3.65 -6.46 28.76
C ARG A 65 -5.17 -6.57 28.58
N GLY A 66 -5.85 -5.46 28.34
CA GLY A 66 -7.30 -5.40 28.16
C GLY A 66 -7.75 -5.72 26.73
N THR A 67 -9.04 -5.99 26.56
CA THR A 67 -9.65 -6.18 25.24
C THR A 67 -9.47 -4.94 24.36
N TRP A 68 -9.68 -3.74 24.92
CA TRP A 68 -9.47 -2.49 24.19
C TRP A 68 -8.02 -2.27 23.79
N ASP A 69 -7.05 -2.66 24.62
CA ASP A 69 -5.63 -2.49 24.29
C ASP A 69 -5.25 -3.31 23.05
N ILE A 70 -5.74 -4.55 22.95
CA ILE A 70 -5.53 -5.39 21.76
C ILE A 70 -6.16 -4.73 20.52
N VAL A 71 -7.43 -4.34 20.64
CA VAL A 71 -8.21 -3.77 19.54
C VAL A 71 -7.61 -2.44 19.07
N TRP A 72 -7.31 -1.53 20.00
CA TRP A 72 -6.75 -0.22 19.73
C TRP A 72 -5.34 -0.30 19.14
N THR A 73 -4.46 -1.15 19.70
CA THR A 73 -3.11 -1.33 19.14
C THR A 73 -3.15 -1.84 17.71
N CYS A 74 -4.06 -2.77 17.39
CA CYS A 74 -4.26 -3.24 16.02
C CYS A 74 -4.79 -2.11 15.12
N PHE A 75 -5.85 -1.42 15.52
CA PHE A 75 -6.43 -0.33 14.73
C PHE A 75 -5.46 0.84 14.49
N ALA A 76 -4.75 1.27 15.54
CA ALA A 76 -3.75 2.33 15.43
C ALA A 76 -2.61 1.90 14.49
N THR A 77 -2.15 0.64 14.58
CA THR A 77 -1.12 0.12 13.68
C THR A 77 -1.61 0.07 12.24
N ILE A 78 -2.81 -0.45 11.98
CA ILE A 78 -3.42 -0.48 10.64
C ILE A 78 -3.59 0.94 10.09
N PHE A 79 -4.11 1.86 10.89
CA PHE A 79 -4.32 3.24 10.47
C PHE A 79 -3.00 3.92 10.10
N VAL A 80 -2.01 3.86 10.99
CA VAL A 80 -0.72 4.52 10.78
C VAL A 80 0.03 3.89 9.61
N CYS A 81 0.00 2.57 9.43
CA CYS A 81 0.68 1.92 8.30
C CYS A 81 0.00 2.24 6.97
N THR A 82 -1.34 2.16 6.89
CA THR A 82 -2.07 2.42 5.64
C THR A 82 -2.16 3.90 5.28
N TYR A 83 -2.09 4.81 6.25
CA TYR A 83 -2.10 6.25 6.01
C TYR A 83 -0.72 6.78 5.61
N THR A 84 0.32 6.45 6.40
CA THR A 84 1.66 7.04 6.25
C THR A 84 2.44 6.41 5.10
N LEU A 85 2.29 5.10 4.86
CA LEU A 85 3.07 4.39 3.85
C LEU A 85 2.46 4.47 2.43
N LEU A 86 1.27 5.06 2.32
CA LEU A 86 0.56 5.22 1.06
C LEU A 86 0.99 6.52 0.32
N CYS A 87 1.70 6.34 -0.79
CA CYS A 87 2.15 7.44 -1.66
C CYS A 87 1.22 7.57 -2.88
N LEU A 88 0.17 8.39 -2.77
CA LEU A 88 -0.74 8.69 -3.88
C LEU A 88 -0.13 9.70 -4.88
N ASN A 89 -0.58 9.63 -6.13
CA ASN A 89 -0.21 10.53 -7.20
C ASN A 89 -0.82 11.93 -7.01
N LEU A 90 -0.32 12.90 -7.78
CA LEU A 90 -0.75 14.29 -7.67
C LEU A 90 -2.26 14.44 -7.91
N PRO A 91 -2.89 15.38 -7.20
CA PRO A 91 -4.27 15.74 -7.45
C PRO A 91 -4.43 16.51 -8.77
N ALA A 92 -5.64 16.52 -9.31
CA ALA A 92 -5.97 17.48 -10.36
C ALA A 92 -6.02 18.90 -9.76
N PRO A 93 -5.70 19.97 -10.53
CA PRO A 93 -5.75 21.34 -10.02
C PRO A 93 -7.11 21.77 -9.45
N SER A 94 -8.19 21.17 -9.95
CA SER A 94 -9.57 21.42 -9.52
C SER A 94 -10.08 20.47 -8.43
N ASP A 95 -9.27 19.52 -7.96
CA ASP A 95 -9.69 18.58 -6.92
C ASP A 95 -9.90 19.31 -5.58
N SER A 96 -11.11 19.23 -5.01
CA SER A 96 -11.38 19.75 -3.67
C SER A 96 -10.78 18.87 -2.58
N THR A 97 -10.56 19.43 -1.38
CA THR A 97 -10.03 18.68 -0.23
C THR A 97 -10.84 17.43 0.09
N LEU A 98 -12.16 17.47 -0.05
CA LEU A 98 -13.03 16.31 0.16
C LEU A 98 -12.73 15.18 -0.83
N VAL A 99 -12.47 15.51 -2.10
CA VAL A 99 -12.07 14.51 -3.12
C VAL A 99 -10.73 13.87 -2.76
N LEU A 100 -9.78 14.66 -2.24
CA LEU A 100 -8.48 14.15 -1.80
C LEU A 100 -8.61 13.20 -0.61
N VAL A 101 -9.38 13.59 0.41
CA VAL A 101 -9.64 12.75 1.59
C VAL A 101 -10.36 11.48 1.19
N ARG A 102 -11.43 11.55 0.40
CA ARG A 102 -12.17 10.38 -0.08
C ARG A 102 -11.26 9.43 -0.86
N ARG A 103 -10.44 9.96 -1.77
CA ARG A 103 -9.47 9.16 -2.53
C ARG A 103 -8.50 8.46 -1.59
N ARG A 104 -7.96 9.16 -0.59
CA ARG A 104 -7.05 8.55 0.39
C ARG A 104 -7.72 7.44 1.20
N VAL A 105 -8.91 7.68 1.73
CA VAL A 105 -9.67 6.69 2.49
C VAL A 105 -9.98 5.45 1.65
N LEU A 106 -10.39 5.60 0.38
CA LEU A 106 -10.64 4.45 -0.51
C LEU A 106 -9.38 3.61 -0.73
N TRP A 107 -8.21 4.23 -0.84
CA TRP A 107 -6.93 3.53 -0.96
C TRP A 107 -6.49 2.88 0.35
N MET A 108 -6.80 3.47 1.51
CA MET A 108 -6.60 2.82 2.80
C MET A 108 -7.49 1.59 2.95
N VAL A 109 -8.77 1.68 2.57
CA VAL A 109 -9.68 0.53 2.57
C VAL A 109 -9.17 -0.57 1.63
N LEU A 110 -8.69 -0.20 0.44
CA LEU A 110 -8.05 -1.15 -0.47
C LEU A 110 -6.82 -1.81 0.17
N ALA A 111 -5.99 -1.06 0.90
CA ALA A 111 -4.84 -1.58 1.62
C ALA A 111 -5.21 -2.51 2.80
N ILE A 112 -6.44 -2.43 3.33
CA ILE A 112 -6.93 -3.34 4.37
C ILE A 112 -7.51 -4.62 3.75
N ILE A 113 -8.32 -4.45 2.70
CA ILE A 113 -8.98 -5.57 2.02
C ILE A 113 -7.96 -6.38 1.21
N GLY A 114 -7.23 -5.75 0.31
CA GLY A 114 -6.23 -6.38 -0.55
C GLY A 114 -4.91 -5.60 -0.55
N PRO A 115 -4.13 -5.64 0.56
CA PRO A 115 -2.84 -4.95 0.65
C PRO A 115 -1.86 -5.33 -0.48
N GLU A 116 -1.90 -6.57 -0.94
CA GLU A 116 -1.12 -7.10 -2.05
C GLU A 116 -1.47 -6.45 -3.40
N ILE A 117 -2.70 -5.96 -3.58
CA ILE A 117 -3.10 -5.20 -4.77
C ILE A 117 -2.38 -3.84 -4.77
N VAL A 118 -2.35 -3.16 -3.63
CA VAL A 118 -1.63 -1.88 -3.46
C VAL A 118 -0.13 -2.08 -3.69
N LEU A 119 0.44 -3.14 -3.12
CA LEU A 119 1.83 -3.54 -3.37
C LEU A 119 2.10 -3.79 -4.86
N SER A 120 1.19 -4.46 -5.56
CA SER A 120 1.34 -4.76 -7.00
C SER A 120 1.37 -3.48 -7.84
N TYR A 121 0.50 -2.50 -7.54
CA TYR A 121 0.57 -1.17 -8.16
C TYR A 121 1.88 -0.47 -7.86
N ALA A 122 2.33 -0.50 -6.61
CA ALA A 122 3.56 0.14 -6.18
C ALA A 122 4.81 -0.45 -6.86
N ALA A 123 4.88 -1.78 -6.97
CA ALA A 123 5.94 -2.49 -7.66
C ALA A 123 5.95 -2.20 -9.18
N GLY A 124 4.77 -2.10 -9.79
CA GLY A 124 4.62 -1.69 -11.20
C GLY A 124 5.18 -0.30 -11.46
N GLN A 125 4.81 0.67 -10.62
CA GLN A 125 5.35 2.03 -10.69
C GLN A 125 6.87 2.05 -10.46
N TRP A 126 7.38 1.24 -9.54
CA TRP A 126 8.82 1.12 -9.30
C TRP A 126 9.58 0.56 -10.51
N SER A 127 9.02 -0.44 -11.19
CA SER A 127 9.61 -0.97 -12.43
C SER A 127 9.69 0.08 -13.52
N ARG A 128 8.60 0.83 -13.74
CA ARG A 128 8.53 1.88 -14.76
C ARG A 128 9.48 3.04 -14.46
N ALA A 129 9.55 3.48 -13.21
CA ALA A 129 10.49 4.51 -12.81
C ALA A 129 11.95 4.09 -13.10
N LYS A 130 12.32 2.83 -12.85
CA LYS A 130 13.66 2.31 -13.23
C LYS A 130 13.87 2.31 -14.75
N GLN A 131 12.87 1.91 -15.52
CA GLN A 131 12.95 1.93 -16.98
C GLN A 131 13.13 3.35 -17.50
N ALA A 132 12.41 4.33 -16.96
CA ALA A 132 12.57 5.73 -17.31
C ALA A 132 13.98 6.25 -17.00
N VAL A 133 14.52 5.98 -15.80
CA VAL A 133 15.92 6.34 -15.46
C VAL A 133 16.90 5.76 -16.47
N LYS A 134 16.72 4.48 -16.86
CA LYS A 134 17.57 3.83 -17.85
C LYS A 134 17.46 4.54 -19.21
N SER A 135 16.25 4.85 -19.69
CA SER A 135 16.03 5.55 -20.96
C SER A 135 16.68 6.94 -20.98
N PHE A 136 16.48 7.75 -19.94
CA PHE A 136 17.13 9.07 -19.83
C PHE A 136 18.65 8.97 -19.78
N THR A 137 19.19 8.01 -19.02
CA THR A 137 20.63 7.78 -18.93
C THR A 137 21.22 7.39 -20.28
N THR A 138 20.56 6.52 -21.03
CA THR A 138 20.98 6.12 -22.39
C THR A 138 20.95 7.29 -23.37
N SER A 139 20.04 8.24 -23.20
CA SER A 139 19.98 9.47 -24.01
C SER A 139 20.94 10.58 -23.54
N GLY A 140 21.82 10.32 -22.57
CA GLY A 140 22.82 11.28 -22.09
C GLY A 140 22.44 12.08 -20.84
N HIS A 141 21.20 11.94 -20.35
CA HIS A 141 20.72 12.65 -19.15
C HIS A 141 20.99 11.88 -17.87
N LYS A 142 22.26 11.76 -17.48
CA LYS A 142 22.71 10.96 -16.33
C LYS A 142 22.22 11.47 -14.96
N THR A 143 21.76 12.72 -14.87
CA THR A 143 21.24 13.31 -13.62
C THR A 143 19.80 12.91 -13.33
N PHE A 144 19.10 12.29 -14.29
CA PHE A 144 17.72 11.84 -14.13
C PHE A 144 17.67 10.61 -13.22
N ASN A 145 17.07 10.76 -12.04
CA ASN A 145 17.10 9.76 -10.98
C ASN A 145 15.71 9.17 -10.67
N MET A 146 15.66 8.19 -9.76
CA MET A 146 14.42 7.50 -9.38
C MET A 146 13.34 8.44 -8.84
N ARG A 147 13.72 9.48 -8.08
CA ARG A 147 12.74 10.45 -7.54
C ARG A 147 12.09 11.24 -8.67
N LEU A 148 12.87 11.66 -9.65
CA LEU A 148 12.38 12.39 -10.81
C LEU A 148 11.49 11.53 -11.71
N ALA A 149 11.89 10.26 -11.89
CA ALA A 149 11.08 9.29 -12.62
C ALA A 149 9.72 9.05 -11.95
N PHE A 150 9.71 8.81 -10.64
CA PHE A 150 8.47 8.70 -9.88
C PHE A 150 7.64 9.98 -9.92
N PHE A 151 8.29 11.15 -9.82
CA PHE A 151 7.61 12.44 -9.88
C PHE A 151 6.93 12.67 -11.23
N ALA A 152 7.59 12.34 -12.34
CA ALA A 152 6.97 12.37 -13.65
C ALA A 152 5.80 11.37 -13.72
N ASP A 153 5.98 10.11 -13.33
CA ASP A 153 4.93 9.08 -13.40
C ASP A 153 3.70 9.35 -12.49
N MET A 154 3.83 10.21 -11.48
CA MET A 154 2.70 10.68 -10.67
C MET A 154 1.98 11.92 -11.22
N GLY A 155 2.41 12.45 -12.37
CA GLY A 155 1.87 13.66 -12.99
C GLY A 155 2.51 14.95 -12.46
N GLY A 156 3.76 14.87 -12.00
CA GLY A 156 4.51 16.00 -11.45
C GLY A 156 4.89 17.07 -12.46
N PHE A 157 4.82 16.76 -13.77
CA PHE A 157 5.06 17.73 -14.84
C PHE A 157 3.78 17.94 -15.66
N MET A 158 3.38 19.19 -15.84
CA MET A 158 2.22 19.58 -16.64
C MET A 158 2.70 20.21 -17.94
N LEU A 159 2.30 19.65 -19.08
CA LEU A 159 2.62 20.23 -20.38
C LEU A 159 1.67 21.37 -20.71
N HIS A 160 2.26 22.50 -21.07
CA HIS A 160 1.61 23.74 -21.46
C HIS A 160 1.91 23.99 -22.96
N PRO A 161 0.96 23.66 -23.87
CA PRO A 161 1.16 23.78 -25.30
C PRO A 161 1.07 25.22 -25.79
N LYS A 162 1.76 25.54 -26.90
CA LYS A 162 1.63 26.85 -27.54
C LYS A 162 0.16 27.12 -27.91
N GLY A 163 -0.36 28.26 -27.47
CA GLY A 163 -1.78 28.61 -27.64
C GLY A 163 -2.68 28.18 -26.47
N HIS A 164 -2.16 28.17 -25.24
CA HIS A 164 -2.83 27.82 -23.97
C HIS A 164 -4.29 28.32 -23.75
N THR A 165 -4.77 29.28 -24.54
CA THR A 165 -6.17 29.71 -24.53
C THR A 165 -7.13 28.75 -25.23
N THR A 166 -6.64 27.80 -26.03
CA THR A 166 -7.46 26.84 -26.79
C THR A 166 -7.34 25.38 -26.32
N PHE A 167 -6.34 25.03 -25.49
CA PHE A 167 -6.15 23.66 -25.02
C PHE A 167 -5.67 23.61 -23.56
N ASP A 168 -6.40 22.86 -22.74
CA ASP A 168 -6.08 22.68 -21.32
C ASP A 168 -4.72 21.97 -21.13
N PRO A 169 -3.88 22.43 -20.18
CA PRO A 169 -2.68 21.70 -19.77
C PRO A 169 -2.98 20.27 -19.31
N PHE A 170 -2.02 19.36 -19.42
CA PHE A 170 -2.20 17.97 -18.98
C PHE A 170 -0.90 17.36 -18.43
N PRO A 171 -0.97 16.35 -17.54
CA PRO A 171 0.19 15.78 -16.91
C PRO A 171 0.93 14.83 -17.86
N LEU A 172 2.26 14.81 -17.72
CA LEU A 172 3.16 13.92 -18.45
C LEU A 172 3.63 12.80 -17.55
N ASN A 173 3.62 11.56 -18.05
CA ASN A 173 4.37 10.47 -17.45
C ASN A 173 5.86 10.49 -17.88
N ALA A 174 6.70 9.67 -17.26
CA ALA A 174 8.14 9.72 -17.51
C ALA A 174 8.53 9.34 -18.96
N LYS A 175 7.76 8.45 -19.61
CA LYS A 175 8.00 8.04 -21.01
C LYS A 175 7.67 9.17 -21.98
N GLN A 176 6.54 9.85 -21.77
CA GLN A 176 6.14 11.03 -22.54
C GLN A 176 7.13 12.18 -22.37
N LEU A 177 7.57 12.44 -21.13
CA LEU A 177 8.58 13.44 -20.85
C LEU A 177 9.91 13.13 -21.57
N HIS A 178 10.38 11.87 -21.50
CA HIS A 178 11.60 11.45 -22.19
C HIS A 178 11.52 11.72 -23.68
N TRP A 179 10.41 11.34 -24.32
CA TRP A 179 10.20 11.58 -25.74
C TRP A 179 10.20 13.06 -26.11
N LEU A 180 9.55 13.92 -25.31
CA LEU A 180 9.52 15.37 -25.57
C LEU A 180 10.91 16.01 -25.46
N VAL A 181 11.73 15.57 -24.49
CA VAL A 181 13.09 16.09 -24.28
C VAL A 181 14.00 15.68 -25.43
N ILE A 182 14.02 14.40 -25.81
CA ILE A 182 14.94 13.91 -26.86
C ILE A 182 14.60 14.47 -28.26
N HIS A 183 13.34 14.85 -28.50
CA HIS A 183 12.91 15.48 -29.75
C HIS A 183 13.00 17.02 -29.71
N GLY A 184 13.50 17.61 -28.60
CA GLY A 184 13.67 19.05 -28.48
C GLY A 184 12.37 19.85 -28.39
N HIS A 185 11.26 19.21 -28.00
CA HIS A 185 9.97 19.88 -27.83
C HIS A 185 9.84 20.59 -26.47
N VAL A 186 10.58 20.14 -25.47
CA VAL A 186 10.62 20.68 -24.10
C VAL A 186 12.06 20.60 -23.60
N ASP A 187 12.49 21.61 -22.85
CA ASP A 187 13.81 21.62 -22.23
C ASP A 187 13.92 20.56 -21.12
N TYR A 188 15.12 20.01 -20.93
CA TYR A 188 15.36 19.08 -19.83
C TYR A 188 15.05 19.77 -18.49
N PRO A 189 14.20 19.18 -17.61
CA PRO A 189 13.81 19.84 -16.37
C PRO A 189 15.02 20.14 -15.49
N ASP A 190 15.10 21.37 -15.00
CA ASP A 190 16.15 21.78 -14.06
C ASP A 190 15.99 21.01 -12.74
N VAL A 191 16.98 20.16 -12.45
CA VAL A 191 16.99 19.28 -11.27
C VAL A 191 17.27 20.06 -9.99
N ASP A 192 17.87 21.25 -10.08
CA ASP A 192 18.22 22.05 -8.90
C ASP A 192 17.01 22.77 -8.30
N HIS A 193 16.12 23.33 -9.12
CA HIS A 193 14.84 23.90 -8.66
C HIS A 193 13.92 22.85 -7.99
N LEU A 194 14.11 21.57 -8.33
CA LEU A 194 13.36 20.48 -7.72
C LEU A 194 13.79 20.20 -6.27
N LYS A 195 15.03 20.51 -5.88
CA LYS A 195 15.51 20.31 -4.50
C LYS A 195 14.68 21.09 -3.49
N GLU A 196 14.23 22.30 -3.84
CA GLU A 196 13.40 23.13 -2.96
C GLU A 196 11.99 22.55 -2.75
N ILE A 197 11.42 21.91 -3.78
CA ILE A 197 10.12 21.20 -3.66
C ILE A 197 10.27 19.99 -2.73
N TRP A 198 11.42 19.31 -2.78
CA TRP A 198 11.72 18.16 -1.93
C TRP A 198 11.98 18.54 -0.48
N ASP A 199 12.47 19.74 -0.21
CA ASP A 199 12.79 20.18 1.15
C ASP A 199 11.54 20.43 2.02
N LYS A 200 10.36 20.56 1.38
CA LYS A 200 9.05 20.59 2.06
C LYS A 200 8.59 19.23 2.61
N SER A 201 9.29 18.14 2.29
CA SER A 201 9.01 16.78 2.78
C SER A 201 9.31 16.56 4.28
N LYS A 202 9.86 17.55 5.01
CA LYS A 202 10.29 17.38 6.42
C LYS A 202 9.17 16.94 7.37
N GLN A 203 7.91 17.34 7.13
CA GLN A 203 6.76 16.90 7.92
C GLN A 203 6.45 15.38 7.75
N ASP A 204 6.82 14.79 6.62
CA ASP A 204 6.59 13.38 6.33
C ASP A 204 7.59 12.45 7.05
N GLN A 205 8.80 12.96 7.36
CA GLN A 205 9.81 12.18 8.07
C GLN A 205 9.39 11.86 9.51
N LEU A 206 8.77 12.81 10.20
CA LEU A 206 8.33 12.63 11.59
C LEU A 206 7.20 11.59 11.68
N ALA A 207 6.22 11.65 10.77
CA ALA A 207 5.16 10.65 10.67
C ALA A 207 5.70 9.25 10.36
N LYS A 208 6.71 9.14 9.49
CA LYS A 208 7.38 7.87 9.17
C LYS A 208 8.15 7.29 10.36
N ILE A 209 8.81 8.13 11.15
CA ILE A 209 9.50 7.69 12.38
C ILE A 209 8.49 7.14 13.40
N ILE A 210 7.39 7.86 13.65
CA ILE A 210 6.31 7.39 14.54
C ILE A 210 5.75 6.05 14.03
N THR A 211 5.51 5.97 12.72
CA THR A 211 5.03 4.74 12.06
C THR A 211 5.99 3.57 12.27
N ALA A 212 7.30 3.80 12.13
CA ALA A 212 8.31 2.78 12.34
C ALA A 212 8.35 2.28 13.79
N PHE A 213 8.23 3.18 14.77
CA PHE A 213 8.12 2.79 16.18
C PHE A 213 6.85 1.98 16.47
N GLN A 214 5.68 2.43 15.98
CA GLN A 214 4.42 1.71 16.15
C GLN A 214 4.47 0.31 15.55
N ILE A 215 4.96 0.18 14.31
CA ILE A 215 5.12 -1.09 13.61
C ILE A 215 6.13 -1.99 14.34
N GLY A 216 7.29 -1.44 14.71
CA GLY A 216 8.34 -2.17 15.40
C GLY A 216 7.85 -2.73 16.73
N TYR A 217 7.17 -1.91 17.53
CA TYR A 217 6.55 -2.33 18.78
C TYR A 217 5.53 -3.44 18.57
N PHE A 218 4.61 -3.28 17.61
CA PHE A 218 3.58 -4.26 17.31
C PHE A 218 4.17 -5.61 16.86
N VAL A 219 5.18 -5.59 15.98
CA VAL A 219 5.86 -6.80 15.49
C VAL A 219 6.61 -7.49 16.63
N LEU A 220 7.36 -6.73 17.46
CA LEU A 220 8.05 -7.28 18.63
C LEU A 220 7.07 -7.93 19.60
N GLN A 221 5.92 -7.31 19.85
CA GLN A 221 4.86 -7.90 20.68
C GLN A 221 4.38 -9.23 20.10
N CYS A 222 4.05 -9.29 18.80
CA CYS A 222 3.64 -10.55 18.16
C CYS A 222 4.72 -11.64 18.27
N ILE A 223 5.99 -11.30 18.06
CA ILE A 223 7.12 -12.24 18.20
C ILE A 223 7.28 -12.71 19.65
N GLY A 224 7.21 -11.79 20.61
CA GLY A 224 7.28 -12.11 22.03
C GLY A 224 6.18 -13.08 22.46
N ARG A 225 4.94 -12.85 21.98
CA ARG A 225 3.82 -13.76 22.22
C ARG A 225 4.06 -15.14 21.60
N ALA A 226 4.51 -15.21 20.35
CA ALA A 226 4.81 -16.47 19.67
C ALA A 226 5.89 -17.28 20.41
N THR A 227 6.98 -16.64 20.84
CA THR A 227 8.10 -17.31 21.54
C THR A 227 7.71 -17.79 22.93
N GLN A 228 6.82 -17.07 23.63
CA GLN A 228 6.31 -17.44 24.94
C GLN A 228 5.06 -18.34 24.87
N ARG A 229 4.66 -18.77 23.66
CA ARG A 229 3.45 -19.58 23.42
C ARG A 229 2.17 -18.94 23.97
N LEU A 230 2.10 -17.61 23.95
CA LEU A 230 0.89 -16.85 24.26
C LEU A 230 0.01 -16.74 23.00
N THR A 231 -1.29 -16.66 23.22
CA THR A 231 -2.26 -16.55 22.11
C THR A 231 -2.07 -15.26 21.34
N ILE A 232 -1.85 -15.36 20.03
CA ILE A 232 -1.96 -14.22 19.11
C ILE A 232 -3.39 -14.25 18.58
N THR A 233 -4.13 -13.16 18.73
CA THR A 233 -5.49 -13.06 18.21
C THR A 233 -5.47 -13.01 16.68
N THR A 234 -6.57 -13.42 16.05
CA THR A 234 -6.75 -13.31 14.60
C THR A 234 -6.72 -11.86 14.11
N LEU A 235 -7.11 -10.89 14.95
CA LEU A 235 -6.95 -9.46 14.68
C LEU A 235 -5.48 -9.02 14.64
N GLU A 236 -4.67 -9.49 15.60
CA GLU A 236 -3.24 -9.22 15.60
C GLU A 236 -2.56 -9.84 14.38
N LEU A 237 -2.94 -11.06 14.00
CA LEU A 237 -2.43 -11.75 12.82
C LEU A 237 -2.80 -11.03 11.52
N ASN A 238 -4.05 -10.57 11.39
CA ASN A 238 -4.49 -9.75 10.26
C ASN A 238 -3.71 -8.43 10.17
N THR A 239 -3.49 -7.78 11.31
CA THR A 239 -2.69 -6.56 11.39
C THR A 239 -1.24 -6.81 10.96
N LEU A 240 -0.64 -7.92 11.41
CA LEU A 240 0.71 -8.33 11.03
C LEU A 240 0.83 -8.54 9.51
N ALA A 241 -0.15 -9.20 8.90
CA ALA A 241 -0.20 -9.41 7.45
C ALA A 241 -0.24 -8.07 6.68
N ILE A 242 -1.10 -7.12 7.11
CA ILE A 242 -1.18 -5.78 6.53
C ILE A 242 0.14 -5.02 6.72
N VAL A 243 0.78 -5.11 7.90
CA VAL A 243 2.06 -4.47 8.19
C VAL A 243 3.15 -4.97 7.24
N VAL A 244 3.27 -6.29 7.06
CA VAL A 244 4.26 -6.89 6.15
C VAL A 244 4.08 -6.37 4.72
N CYS A 245 2.87 -6.42 4.18
CA CYS A 245 2.61 -5.85 2.84
C CYS A 245 2.88 -4.35 2.76
N SER A 246 2.53 -3.60 3.80
CA SER A 246 2.69 -2.14 3.83
C SER A 246 4.17 -1.74 3.87
N LEU A 247 5.02 -2.48 4.60
CA LEU A 247 6.47 -2.31 4.59
C LEU A 247 7.06 -2.60 3.21
N MET A 248 6.62 -3.66 2.55
CA MET A 248 7.06 -3.99 1.19
C MET A 248 6.60 -2.93 0.18
N THR A 249 5.38 -2.41 0.35
CA THR A 249 4.84 -1.31 -0.46
C THR A 249 5.69 -0.05 -0.27
N SER A 250 5.99 0.30 0.99
CA SER A 250 6.87 1.42 1.32
C SER A 250 8.27 1.26 0.72
N PHE A 251 8.82 0.04 0.67
CA PHE A 251 10.11 -0.21 0.04
C PHE A 251 10.08 0.09 -1.46
N THR A 252 9.04 -0.33 -2.17
CA THR A 252 8.89 -0.03 -3.60
C THR A 252 8.69 1.47 -3.86
N TRP A 253 8.06 2.19 -2.93
CA TRP A 253 7.83 3.63 -3.00
C TRP A 253 8.86 4.49 -2.24
N GLN A 254 9.98 3.94 -1.81
CA GLN A 254 10.96 4.69 -0.99
C GLN A 254 11.48 5.97 -1.68
N HIS A 255 11.51 6.00 -3.01
CA HIS A 255 11.91 7.15 -3.82
C HIS A 255 10.73 7.96 -4.36
N LYS A 256 9.50 7.51 -4.13
CA LYS A 256 8.30 8.19 -4.61
C LYS A 256 8.00 9.36 -3.67
N PRO A 257 7.93 10.62 -4.18
CA PRO A 257 7.54 11.75 -3.35
C PRO A 257 6.15 11.56 -2.73
N SER A 258 5.98 11.96 -1.48
CA SER A 258 4.72 11.90 -0.73
C SER A 258 4.21 13.32 -0.46
N ASN A 259 2.88 13.47 -0.40
CA ASN A 259 2.19 14.75 -0.10
C ASN A 259 2.61 15.92 -1.01
N VAL A 260 2.91 15.63 -2.28
CA VAL A 260 3.13 16.66 -3.29
C VAL A 260 1.80 17.03 -3.94
N HIS A 261 1.46 18.31 -3.93
CA HIS A 261 0.17 18.81 -4.40
C HIS A 261 0.26 19.69 -5.65
N THR A 262 1.46 20.14 -6.00
CA THR A 262 1.64 21.13 -7.07
C THR A 262 2.57 20.55 -8.14
N PRO A 263 2.08 20.39 -9.37
CA PRO A 263 2.92 20.00 -10.49
C PRO A 263 3.72 21.19 -11.01
N ILE A 264 4.75 20.91 -11.79
CA ILE A 264 5.63 21.90 -12.41
C ILE A 264 5.19 22.11 -13.86
N PRO A 265 4.93 23.36 -14.28
CA PRO A 265 4.58 23.65 -15.65
C PRO A 265 5.81 23.53 -16.55
N LEU A 266 5.65 22.81 -17.66
CA LEU A 266 6.63 22.72 -18.74
C LEU A 266 6.01 23.31 -19.99
N TYR A 267 6.66 24.32 -20.56
CA TYR A 267 6.17 25.03 -21.73
C TYR A 267 6.80 24.48 -22.99
N THR A 268 6.00 24.27 -24.02
CA THR A 268 6.48 23.91 -25.35
C THR A 268 6.13 25.00 -26.36
N ARG A 269 7.00 25.18 -27.35
CA ARG A 269 6.77 26.09 -28.48
C ARG A 269 5.91 25.46 -29.57
N ALA A 270 5.63 24.16 -29.50
CA ALA A 270 4.82 23.43 -30.47
C ALA A 270 3.32 23.48 -30.08
N THR A 271 2.43 23.45 -31.08
CA THR A 271 1.00 23.20 -30.86
C THR A 271 0.75 21.71 -30.68
N ILE A 272 -0.42 21.35 -30.15
CA ILE A 272 -0.80 19.95 -30.00
C ILE A 272 -0.90 19.23 -31.35
N GLU A 273 -1.34 19.91 -32.42
CA GLU A 273 -1.40 19.27 -33.74
C GLU A 273 0.01 18.88 -34.23
N VAL A 274 1.02 19.73 -33.96
CA VAL A 274 2.42 19.44 -34.32
C VAL A 274 2.96 18.27 -33.52
N LEU A 275 2.72 18.24 -32.20
CA LEU A 275 3.23 17.16 -31.34
C LEU A 275 2.60 15.81 -31.63
N ASN A 276 1.28 15.79 -31.81
CA ASN A 276 0.52 14.56 -32.01
C ASN A 276 0.57 14.11 -33.49
N GLY A 277 0.75 15.04 -34.42
CA GLY A 277 0.60 14.80 -35.86
C GLY A 277 -0.81 14.34 -36.20
N SER A 278 -1.81 14.98 -35.58
CA SER A 278 -3.25 14.75 -35.82
C SER A 278 -3.74 13.31 -35.61
N LYS A 279 -3.03 12.49 -34.81
CA LYS A 279 -3.50 11.13 -34.48
C LYS A 279 -4.69 11.20 -33.52
N PRO A 280 -5.61 10.21 -33.55
CA PRO A 280 -6.64 10.13 -32.54
C PRO A 280 -6.02 9.97 -31.14
N TRP A 281 -6.73 10.39 -30.11
CA TRP A 281 -6.31 10.18 -28.73
C TRP A 281 -7.53 10.06 -27.81
N ARG A 282 -7.35 9.43 -26.65
CA ARG A 282 -8.43 9.12 -25.71
C ARG A 282 -8.26 9.79 -24.35
N ASN A 283 -7.03 9.83 -23.84
CA ASN A 283 -6.70 10.28 -22.50
C ASN A 283 -5.88 11.57 -22.55
N THR A 284 -4.77 11.56 -23.28
CA THR A 284 -3.99 12.76 -23.59
C THR A 284 -3.56 12.77 -25.06
N PRO A 285 -3.27 13.93 -25.66
CA PRO A 285 -2.74 14.01 -27.02
C PRO A 285 -1.42 13.25 -27.25
N LEU A 286 -0.75 12.78 -26.19
CA LEU A 286 0.50 12.01 -26.24
C LEU A 286 0.27 10.52 -25.98
N ASP A 287 -0.97 10.03 -26.16
CA ASP A 287 -1.32 8.62 -26.02
C ASP A 287 -0.55 7.71 -26.99
N PHE A 288 -0.14 8.23 -28.16
CA PHE A 288 0.68 7.49 -29.12
C PHE A 288 2.06 7.10 -28.56
N ILE A 289 2.52 7.76 -27.48
CA ILE A 289 3.76 7.42 -26.77
C ILE A 289 3.45 6.48 -25.61
N ASP A 290 2.43 6.84 -24.83
CA ASP A 290 1.98 6.07 -23.67
C ASP A 290 0.54 6.44 -23.30
N VAL A 291 -0.37 5.46 -23.36
CA VAL A 291 -1.81 5.61 -23.09
C VAL A 291 -2.18 5.77 -21.61
N ASN A 292 -1.20 5.88 -20.71
CA ASN A 292 -1.39 5.90 -19.25
C ASN A 292 -2.03 4.61 -18.68
N GLY A 293 -1.79 3.46 -19.32
CA GLY A 293 -2.48 2.19 -19.02
C GLY A 293 -1.58 0.96 -18.76
N PRO A 294 -2.21 -0.21 -18.47
CA PRO A 294 -3.62 -0.35 -18.16
C PRO A 294 -3.85 0.03 -16.69
N GLY A 295 -5.08 0.35 -16.32
CA GLY A 295 -5.46 0.61 -14.93
C GLY A 295 -6.95 0.42 -14.70
N TRP A 296 -7.36 0.24 -13.44
CA TRP A 296 -8.78 0.05 -13.12
C TRP A 296 -9.65 1.20 -13.67
N SER A 297 -9.23 2.43 -13.45
CA SER A 297 -9.93 3.65 -13.88
C SER A 297 -9.94 3.85 -15.39
N MET A 298 -8.83 3.55 -16.07
CA MET A 298 -8.67 3.86 -17.50
C MET A 298 -9.15 2.73 -18.42
N ASN A 299 -9.28 1.51 -17.90
CA ASN A 299 -9.54 0.30 -18.70
C ASN A 299 -10.78 -0.45 -18.19
N VAL A 300 -10.80 -0.81 -16.91
CA VAL A 300 -11.88 -1.66 -16.36
C VAL A 300 -13.19 -0.90 -16.22
N GLN A 301 -13.15 0.32 -15.66
CA GLN A 301 -14.35 1.16 -15.55
C GLN A 301 -15.07 1.36 -16.89
N PRO A 302 -14.39 1.84 -17.96
CA PRO A 302 -15.05 2.01 -19.25
C PRO A 302 -15.52 0.68 -19.87
N PHE A 303 -14.79 -0.42 -19.70
CA PHE A 303 -15.24 -1.75 -20.12
C PHE A 303 -16.56 -2.16 -19.44
N MET A 304 -16.70 -1.84 -18.15
CA MET A 304 -17.91 -2.10 -17.37
C MET A 304 -19.00 -1.02 -17.54
N ASN A 305 -18.85 -0.07 -18.47
CA ASN A 305 -19.73 1.09 -18.63
C ASN A 305 -19.90 1.93 -17.35
N MET A 306 -18.87 1.96 -16.50
CA MET A 306 -18.84 2.78 -15.28
C MET A 306 -18.30 4.18 -15.58
N PRO A 307 -18.66 5.20 -14.78
CA PRO A 307 -18.07 6.53 -14.88
C PRO A 307 -16.53 6.49 -14.73
N VAL A 308 -15.84 6.96 -15.76
CA VAL A 308 -14.37 7.00 -15.82
C VAL A 308 -13.83 8.14 -14.96
N ILE A 309 -12.83 7.86 -14.12
CA ILE A 309 -12.23 8.86 -13.22
C ILE A 309 -10.72 9.00 -13.52
N PRO A 310 -10.24 10.15 -14.02
CA PRO A 310 -10.95 11.42 -14.23
C PRO A 310 -11.92 11.41 -15.43
N ALA A 311 -12.97 12.23 -15.37
CA ALA A 311 -13.94 12.36 -16.47
C ALA A 311 -13.49 13.36 -17.56
N GLN A 312 -12.84 14.47 -17.17
CA GLN A 312 -12.36 15.50 -18.10
C GLN A 312 -11.26 14.96 -19.03
N ARG A 313 -11.22 15.47 -20.26
CA ARG A 313 -10.17 15.22 -21.26
C ARG A 313 -9.60 16.55 -21.79
N PRO A 314 -8.28 16.69 -21.97
CA PRO A 314 -7.24 15.75 -21.55
C PRO A 314 -7.25 15.52 -20.02
N ILE A 315 -6.82 14.34 -19.57
CA ILE A 315 -6.87 14.02 -18.13
C ILE A 315 -6.07 15.05 -17.34
N GLN A 316 -6.57 15.47 -16.17
CA GLN A 316 -5.92 16.49 -15.34
C GLN A 316 -5.07 15.90 -14.21
N ARG A 317 -5.00 14.57 -14.11
CA ARG A 317 -4.14 13.83 -13.17
C ARG A 317 -3.89 12.42 -13.68
N ILE A 318 -2.75 11.83 -13.33
CA ILE A 318 -2.47 10.43 -13.59
C ILE A 318 -3.11 9.57 -12.49
N PRO A 319 -3.95 8.58 -12.84
CA PRO A 319 -4.55 7.68 -11.85
C PRO A 319 -3.54 6.85 -11.04
N ASN A 320 -3.93 6.46 -9.82
CA ASN A 320 -3.06 5.74 -8.88
C ASN A 320 -2.96 4.24 -9.18
N ASP A 321 -3.95 3.71 -9.91
CA ASP A 321 -4.29 2.31 -10.15
C ASP A 321 -3.74 1.80 -11.48
N ARG A 322 -2.61 2.36 -11.92
CA ARG A 322 -1.91 1.87 -13.10
C ARG A 322 -1.31 0.50 -12.79
N PHE A 323 -1.82 -0.54 -13.44
CA PHE A 323 -1.37 -1.92 -13.29
C PHE A 323 0.12 -2.05 -13.64
N PRO A 324 0.82 -3.02 -13.02
CA PRO A 324 2.20 -3.33 -13.34
C PRO A 324 2.32 -3.82 -14.79
N MET A 325 2.68 -2.91 -15.70
CA MET A 325 3.10 -3.26 -17.05
C MET A 325 4.56 -3.67 -17.02
N ASN A 326 4.78 -4.97 -17.21
CA ASN A 326 6.08 -5.54 -17.55
C ASN A 326 7.19 -5.32 -16.49
N PRO A 327 7.11 -6.03 -15.35
CA PRO A 327 8.22 -6.07 -14.40
C PRO A 327 9.38 -6.86 -15.02
N TYR A 328 10.28 -6.16 -15.73
CA TYR A 328 11.53 -6.77 -16.15
C TYR A 328 12.39 -7.14 -14.92
N GLY A 329 12.74 -8.42 -14.81
CA GLY A 329 13.75 -8.92 -13.89
C GLY A 329 13.21 -9.42 -12.55
N VAL A 330 13.99 -9.22 -11.49
CA VAL A 330 13.76 -9.82 -10.15
C VAL A 330 12.47 -9.34 -9.48
N GLN A 331 11.87 -8.24 -9.97
CA GLN A 331 10.72 -7.57 -9.35
C GLN A 331 9.46 -8.44 -9.33
N GLU A 332 9.16 -9.14 -10.42
CA GLU A 332 8.03 -10.08 -10.52
C GLU A 332 8.11 -11.14 -9.41
N TYR A 333 9.29 -11.76 -9.25
CA TYR A 333 9.53 -12.75 -8.21
C TYR A 333 9.45 -12.16 -6.80
N CYS A 334 9.93 -10.93 -6.59
CA CYS A 334 9.78 -10.25 -5.30
C CYS A 334 8.31 -10.01 -4.95
N VAL A 335 7.47 -9.61 -5.92
CA VAL A 335 6.03 -9.42 -5.68
C VAL A 335 5.34 -10.77 -5.46
N CYS A 336 5.70 -11.79 -6.23
CA CYS A 336 5.24 -13.17 -6.02
C CYS A 336 5.50 -13.62 -4.57
N PHE A 337 6.75 -13.57 -4.14
CA PHE A 337 7.14 -13.89 -2.77
C PHE A 337 6.38 -13.06 -1.74
N ALA A 338 6.23 -11.75 -1.97
CA ALA A 338 5.50 -10.85 -1.07
C ALA A 338 4.04 -11.26 -0.85
N THR A 339 3.33 -11.54 -1.94
CA THR A 339 1.91 -11.89 -1.88
C THR A 339 1.67 -13.29 -1.30
N LEU A 340 2.60 -14.23 -1.56
CA LEU A 340 2.60 -15.55 -0.92
C LEU A 340 2.94 -15.47 0.57
N LEU A 341 3.85 -14.58 0.96
CA LEU A 341 4.15 -14.31 2.37
C LEU A 341 2.92 -13.76 3.09
N PHE A 342 2.23 -12.78 2.49
CA PHE A 342 0.99 -12.22 3.02
C PHE A 342 -0.09 -13.29 3.27
N THR A 343 -0.40 -14.08 2.24
CA THR A 343 -1.40 -15.15 2.37
C THR A 343 -0.95 -16.29 3.29
N GLY A 344 0.35 -16.58 3.31
CA GLY A 344 0.96 -17.57 4.20
C GLY A 344 0.85 -17.21 5.69
N ILE A 345 0.87 -15.92 6.04
CA ILE A 345 0.64 -15.46 7.42
C ILE A 345 -0.76 -15.88 7.91
N HIS A 346 -1.79 -15.83 7.06
CA HIS A 346 -3.12 -16.31 7.43
C HIS A 346 -3.16 -17.83 7.64
N VAL A 347 -2.46 -18.59 6.80
CA VAL A 347 -2.31 -20.04 6.95
C VAL A 347 -1.60 -20.40 8.26
N ALA A 348 -0.63 -19.59 8.72
CA ALA A 348 0.01 -19.79 10.02
C ALA A 348 -0.99 -19.72 11.20
N GLY A 349 -2.11 -18.99 11.04
CA GLY A 349 -3.20 -18.92 12.00
C GLY A 349 -4.12 -20.15 12.05
N CYS A 350 -3.95 -21.14 11.17
CA CYS A 350 -4.80 -22.34 11.13
C CYS A 350 -4.75 -23.18 12.42
N GLY A 351 -3.71 -22.99 13.24
CA GLY A 351 -3.55 -23.64 14.54
C GLY A 351 -4.24 -22.92 15.71
N PHE A 352 -4.87 -21.77 15.49
CA PHE A 352 -5.43 -20.93 16.56
C PHE A 352 -6.68 -21.55 17.21
N SER A 353 -7.02 -21.01 18.38
CA SER A 353 -8.20 -21.39 19.16
C SER A 353 -9.37 -20.48 18.79
N PHE A 354 -10.46 -21.05 18.28
CA PHE A 354 -11.65 -20.31 17.83
C PHE A 354 -12.85 -20.58 18.75
N PRO A 355 -13.85 -19.69 18.84
CA PRO A 355 -15.03 -19.89 19.69
C PRO A 355 -15.76 -21.21 19.41
N THR A 356 -15.85 -21.60 18.14
CA THR A 356 -16.48 -22.83 17.67
C THR A 356 -15.61 -23.61 16.68
N ILE A 357 -15.92 -24.90 16.49
CA ILE A 357 -15.27 -25.75 15.48
C ILE A 357 -15.59 -25.24 14.07
N THR A 358 -16.81 -24.74 13.84
CA THR A 358 -17.23 -24.22 12.53
C THR A 358 -16.39 -23.02 12.13
N GLU A 359 -16.17 -22.06 13.02
CA GLU A 359 -15.32 -20.89 12.76
C GLU A 359 -13.87 -21.29 12.48
N LYS A 360 -13.35 -22.31 13.20
CA LYS A 360 -12.02 -22.87 12.93
C LYS A 360 -11.93 -23.45 11.51
N ILE A 361 -12.91 -24.26 11.11
CA ILE A 361 -12.94 -24.88 9.76
C ILE A 361 -13.08 -23.80 8.70
N MET A 362 -13.95 -22.80 8.91
CA MET A 362 -14.12 -21.69 7.99
C MET A 362 -12.84 -20.86 7.87
N TRP A 363 -12.13 -20.56 8.97
CA TRP A 363 -10.84 -19.89 8.95
C TRP A 363 -9.79 -20.67 8.17
N GLN A 364 -9.65 -21.97 8.44
CA GLN A 364 -8.70 -22.83 7.76
C GLN A 364 -9.00 -22.90 6.26
N THR A 365 -10.27 -23.07 5.90
CA THR A 365 -10.72 -23.11 4.50
C THR A 365 -10.44 -21.79 3.81
N ALA A 366 -10.83 -20.66 4.41
CA ALA A 366 -10.59 -19.33 3.85
C ALA A 366 -9.09 -19.03 3.69
N SER A 367 -8.26 -19.39 4.67
CA SER A 367 -6.81 -19.14 4.63
C SER A 367 -6.12 -19.96 3.54
N TRP A 368 -6.43 -21.26 3.44
CA TRP A 368 -5.89 -22.12 2.38
C TRP A 368 -6.42 -21.74 1.00
N LEU A 369 -7.69 -21.35 0.90
CA LEU A 369 -8.26 -20.86 -0.35
C LEU A 369 -7.55 -19.60 -0.82
N LEU A 370 -7.32 -18.63 0.07
CA LEU A 370 -6.59 -17.40 -0.22
C LEU A 370 -5.18 -17.72 -0.73
N PHE A 371 -4.44 -18.58 -0.02
CA PHE A 371 -3.09 -18.99 -0.38
C PHE A 371 -3.04 -19.75 -1.72
N ALA A 372 -3.96 -20.69 -1.93
CA ALA A 372 -4.04 -21.48 -3.16
C ALA A 372 -4.38 -20.61 -4.38
N VAL A 373 -5.37 -19.72 -4.25
CA VAL A 373 -5.75 -18.78 -5.32
C VAL A 373 -4.56 -17.88 -5.68
N THR A 374 -3.85 -17.33 -4.69
CA THR A 374 -2.66 -16.52 -4.95
C THR A 374 -1.53 -17.33 -5.58
N GLY A 375 -1.26 -18.55 -5.11
CA GLY A 375 -0.25 -19.43 -5.70
C GLY A 375 -0.56 -19.81 -7.14
N ILE A 376 -1.80 -20.19 -7.43
CA ILE A 376 -2.26 -20.52 -8.79
C ILE A 376 -2.15 -19.30 -9.70
N PHE A 377 -2.58 -18.12 -9.25
CA PHE A 377 -2.42 -16.87 -10.00
C PHE A 377 -0.96 -16.64 -10.41
N TRP A 378 -0.01 -16.80 -9.48
CA TRP A 378 1.41 -16.62 -9.79
C TRP A 378 2.00 -17.70 -10.69
N ILE A 379 1.53 -18.94 -10.59
CA ILE A 379 1.93 -20.01 -11.51
C ILE A 379 1.53 -19.60 -12.94
N PHE A 380 0.27 -19.21 -13.15
CA PHE A 380 -0.21 -18.80 -14.47
C PHE A 380 0.45 -17.51 -14.96
N GLU A 381 0.62 -16.50 -14.10
CA GLU A 381 1.29 -15.24 -14.44
C GLU A 381 2.75 -15.49 -14.82
N THR A 382 3.48 -16.31 -14.06
CA THR A 382 4.88 -16.66 -14.37
C THR A 382 4.95 -17.43 -15.69
N MET A 383 4.06 -18.40 -15.93
CA MET A 383 4.01 -19.15 -17.20
C MET A 383 3.72 -18.22 -18.39
N ALA A 384 2.76 -17.29 -18.24
CA ALA A 384 2.41 -16.30 -19.26
C ALA A 384 3.54 -15.27 -19.48
N SER A 385 4.20 -14.83 -18.41
CA SER A 385 5.34 -13.93 -18.44
C SER A 385 6.52 -14.58 -19.17
N TRP A 386 6.83 -15.84 -18.86
CA TRP A 386 7.93 -16.57 -19.48
C TRP A 386 7.70 -16.85 -20.96
N THR A 387 6.46 -17.13 -21.37
CA THR A 387 6.11 -17.29 -22.79
C THR A 387 6.16 -15.96 -23.53
N ARG A 388 5.55 -14.89 -22.97
CA ARG A 388 5.55 -13.53 -23.55
C ARG A 388 6.96 -12.96 -23.71
N LEU A 389 7.80 -13.09 -22.69
CA LEU A 389 9.17 -12.58 -22.66
C LEU A 389 10.17 -13.54 -23.33
N GLY A 390 9.74 -14.74 -23.69
CA GLY A 390 10.62 -15.78 -24.23
C GLY A 390 11.70 -16.25 -23.24
N ARG A 391 11.43 -16.17 -21.93
CA ARG A 391 12.39 -16.57 -20.87
C ARG A 391 12.78 -18.03 -20.97
N TRP A 392 11.90 -18.91 -21.46
CA TRP A 392 12.26 -20.31 -21.76
C TRP A 392 13.42 -20.41 -22.76
N LYS A 393 13.35 -19.61 -23.83
CA LYS A 393 14.40 -19.55 -24.85
C LYS A 393 15.65 -18.83 -24.33
N TRP A 394 15.47 -17.78 -23.53
CA TRP A 394 16.57 -17.12 -22.83
C TRP A 394 17.32 -18.10 -21.90
N LEU A 395 16.60 -18.87 -21.08
CA LEU A 395 17.17 -19.85 -20.15
C LEU A 395 17.86 -21.00 -20.90
N TYR A 396 17.22 -21.52 -21.94
CA TYR A 396 17.83 -22.52 -22.83
C TYR A 396 19.15 -22.01 -23.40
N LEU A 397 19.17 -20.82 -24.02
CA LEU A 397 20.39 -20.22 -24.57
C LEU A 397 21.43 -19.93 -23.48
N TRP A 398 21.01 -19.51 -22.29
CA TRP A 398 21.92 -19.28 -21.16
C TRP A 398 22.61 -20.56 -20.68
N VAL A 399 21.92 -21.72 -20.74
CA VAL A 399 22.47 -23.03 -20.39
C VAL A 399 23.28 -23.64 -21.54
N THR A 400 22.80 -23.57 -22.78
CA THR A 400 23.38 -24.30 -23.92
C THR A 400 24.37 -23.50 -24.75
N ASP A 401 24.16 -22.19 -24.94
CA ASP A 401 24.95 -21.35 -25.85
C ASP A 401 24.86 -19.85 -25.49
N ARG A 402 25.62 -19.44 -24.46
CA ARG A 402 25.61 -18.04 -23.97
C ARG A 402 25.98 -17.01 -25.03
N LYS A 403 26.68 -17.38 -26.10
CA LYS A 403 27.13 -16.43 -27.13
C LYS A 403 25.97 -15.85 -27.95
N LYS A 404 24.84 -16.58 -28.05
CA LYS A 404 23.63 -16.15 -28.78
C LYS A 404 22.65 -15.33 -27.95
N LEU A 405 22.93 -15.15 -26.65
CA LEU A 405 22.07 -14.40 -25.73
C LEU A 405 21.91 -12.92 -26.13
N PRO A 406 22.98 -12.18 -26.49
CA PRO A 406 22.87 -10.77 -26.87
C PRO A 406 21.98 -10.56 -28.09
N ASP A 407 22.09 -11.44 -29.09
CA ASP A 407 21.27 -11.37 -30.32
C ASP A 407 19.79 -11.62 -30.01
N PHE A 408 19.48 -12.60 -29.17
CA PHE A 408 18.11 -12.86 -28.74
C PHE A 408 17.51 -11.67 -27.96
N GLU A 409 18.29 -11.06 -27.06
CA GLU A 409 17.88 -9.87 -26.32
C GLU A 409 17.72 -8.63 -27.23
N ALA A 410 18.48 -8.52 -28.31
CA ALA A 410 18.31 -7.46 -29.32
C ALA A 410 17.01 -7.66 -30.09
N ILE A 411 16.75 -8.86 -30.62
CA ILE A 411 15.51 -9.19 -31.34
C ILE A 411 14.28 -8.94 -30.46
N LYS A 412 14.31 -9.37 -29.20
CA LYS A 412 13.19 -9.14 -28.27
C LYS A 412 12.95 -7.66 -27.98
N ARG A 413 14.01 -6.86 -27.88
CA ARG A 413 13.91 -5.40 -27.73
C ARG A 413 13.29 -4.76 -28.97
N GLU A 414 13.67 -5.18 -30.17
CA GLU A 414 13.07 -4.69 -31.41
C GLU A 414 11.60 -5.09 -31.56
N GLU A 415 11.25 -6.35 -31.25
CA GLU A 415 9.85 -6.81 -31.24
C GLU A 415 9.01 -5.98 -30.28
N GLN A 416 9.54 -5.68 -29.10
CA GLN A 416 8.85 -4.86 -28.13
C GLN A 416 8.72 -3.42 -28.61
N GLN A 417 9.78 -2.82 -29.16
CA GLN A 417 9.70 -1.48 -29.74
C GLN A 417 8.67 -1.41 -30.87
N LYS A 418 8.59 -2.43 -31.73
CA LYS A 418 7.57 -2.53 -32.77
C LYS A 418 6.16 -2.67 -32.20
N ARG A 419 5.96 -3.47 -31.14
CA ARG A 419 4.66 -3.57 -30.45
C ARG A 419 4.26 -2.26 -29.78
N GLU A 420 5.21 -1.54 -29.19
CA GLU A 420 4.96 -0.24 -28.57
C GLU A 420 4.75 0.88 -29.60
N ALA A 421 5.36 0.78 -30.79
CA ALA A 421 5.18 1.73 -31.89
C ALA A 421 3.93 1.43 -32.73
N SER A 422 3.45 0.18 -32.72
CA SER A 422 2.16 -0.20 -33.31
C SER A 422 1.05 0.46 -32.50
N TYR A 423 0.54 1.58 -33.02
CA TYR A 423 -0.49 2.44 -32.44
C TYR A 423 -1.87 1.76 -32.30
N GLU A 424 -1.96 0.44 -32.36
CA GLU A 424 -3.23 -0.27 -32.32
C GLU A 424 -3.75 -0.30 -30.88
N TRP A 425 -4.87 0.38 -30.65
CA TRP A 425 -5.57 0.41 -29.36
C TRP A 425 -5.96 -1.01 -28.98
N THR A 426 -5.19 -1.64 -28.08
CA THR A 426 -5.63 -2.89 -27.48
C THR A 426 -6.76 -2.56 -26.51
N GLU A 427 -7.99 -3.04 -26.79
CA GLU A 427 -9.10 -2.96 -25.84
C GLU A 427 -8.77 -3.81 -24.61
N LEU A 428 -8.30 -3.15 -23.56
CA LEU A 428 -8.00 -3.78 -22.28
C LEU A 428 -9.09 -3.41 -21.26
N PRO A 429 -9.51 -4.35 -20.38
CA PRO A 429 -9.17 -5.78 -20.40
C PRO A 429 -9.83 -6.51 -21.58
N LEU A 430 -9.20 -7.59 -22.07
CA LEU A 430 -9.87 -8.46 -23.03
C LEU A 430 -11.07 -9.15 -22.35
N PRO A 431 -12.22 -9.30 -23.02
CA PRO A 431 -13.41 -9.89 -22.39
C PRO A 431 -13.14 -11.24 -21.71
N TRP A 432 -12.36 -12.12 -22.35
CA TRP A 432 -12.01 -13.42 -21.79
C TRP A 432 -11.10 -13.33 -20.57
N GLU A 433 -10.15 -12.37 -20.53
CA GLU A 433 -9.30 -12.13 -19.35
C GLU A 433 -10.16 -11.68 -18.18
N PHE A 434 -11.09 -10.74 -18.42
CA PHE A 434 -12.00 -10.26 -17.38
C PHE A 434 -12.89 -11.38 -16.83
N TRP A 435 -13.55 -12.13 -17.70
CA TRP A 435 -14.49 -13.19 -17.27
C TRP A 435 -13.80 -14.41 -16.63
N THR A 436 -12.52 -14.66 -16.92
CA THR A 436 -11.74 -15.71 -16.25
C THR A 436 -11.23 -15.27 -14.87
N ILE A 437 -10.82 -14.00 -14.72
CA ILE A 437 -10.30 -13.46 -13.47
C ILE A 437 -11.44 -13.12 -12.48
N MET A 438 -12.60 -12.67 -12.95
CA MET A 438 -13.69 -12.19 -12.09
C MET A 438 -14.16 -13.22 -11.05
N PRO A 439 -14.44 -14.51 -11.39
CA PRO A 439 -14.83 -15.50 -10.40
C PRO A 439 -13.75 -15.74 -9.34
N VAL A 440 -12.47 -15.76 -9.77
CA VAL A 440 -11.33 -15.91 -8.87
C VAL A 440 -11.23 -14.72 -7.90
N ALA A 441 -11.44 -13.50 -8.39
CA ALA A 441 -11.46 -12.31 -7.58
C ALA A 441 -12.63 -12.29 -6.57
N ILE A 442 -13.81 -12.80 -6.96
CA ILE A 442 -14.97 -12.93 -6.05
C ILE A 442 -14.67 -13.93 -4.93
N VAL A 443 -14.13 -15.11 -5.28
CA VAL A 443 -13.75 -16.14 -4.30
C VAL A 443 -12.69 -15.61 -3.34
N TYR A 444 -11.67 -14.92 -3.87
CA TYR A 444 -10.67 -14.23 -3.07
C TYR A 444 -11.31 -13.22 -2.11
N GLY A 445 -12.20 -12.36 -2.62
CA GLY A 445 -12.90 -11.35 -1.84
C GLY A 445 -13.74 -11.94 -0.71
N ILE A 446 -14.48 -13.02 -0.97
CA ILE A 446 -15.30 -13.69 0.05
C ILE A 446 -14.41 -14.29 1.15
N ALA A 447 -13.36 -15.02 0.78
CA ALA A 447 -12.41 -15.59 1.75
C ALA A 447 -11.77 -14.49 2.60
N ARG A 448 -11.33 -13.40 1.96
CA ARG A 448 -10.69 -12.28 2.63
C ARG A 448 -11.64 -11.54 3.58
N MET A 449 -12.88 -11.30 3.15
CA MET A 449 -13.89 -10.68 4.00
C MET A 449 -14.19 -11.53 5.23
N TYR A 450 -14.26 -12.87 5.09
CA TYR A 450 -14.41 -13.76 6.23
C TYR A 450 -13.25 -13.60 7.23
N LEU A 451 -11.98 -13.61 6.76
CA LEU A 451 -10.81 -13.47 7.65
C LEU A 451 -10.80 -12.13 8.41
N ILE A 452 -11.31 -11.06 7.80
CA ILE A 452 -11.44 -9.73 8.44
C ILE A 452 -12.59 -9.74 9.45
N VAL A 453 -13.73 -10.34 9.12
CA VAL A 453 -14.88 -10.42 10.04
C VAL A 453 -14.56 -11.30 11.25
N GLU A 454 -13.90 -12.44 11.03
CA GLU A 454 -13.50 -13.35 12.12
C GLU A 454 -12.56 -12.68 13.12
N ALA A 455 -11.72 -11.74 12.65
CA ALA A 455 -10.87 -10.90 13.50
C ALA A 455 -11.62 -10.20 14.63
N PHE A 456 -12.88 -9.86 14.40
CA PHE A 456 -13.75 -9.24 15.40
C PHE A 456 -14.65 -10.25 16.11
N LEU A 457 -15.12 -11.28 15.40
CA LEU A 457 -16.00 -12.30 15.97
C LEU A 457 -15.31 -13.15 17.04
N GLU A 458 -13.99 -13.34 16.96
CA GLU A 458 -13.19 -14.08 17.95
C GLU A 458 -13.34 -13.48 19.36
N PHE A 459 -13.47 -12.15 19.46
CA PHE A 459 -13.55 -11.45 20.76
C PHE A 459 -14.78 -11.80 21.62
N ARG A 460 -15.77 -12.52 21.05
CA ARG A 460 -16.88 -13.09 21.83
C ARG A 460 -16.43 -14.22 22.76
N LYS A 461 -15.33 -14.90 22.44
CA LYS A 461 -14.79 -16.01 23.25
C LYS A 461 -13.31 -16.27 22.91
N VAL A 462 -12.42 -15.55 23.56
CA VAL A 462 -10.97 -15.58 23.31
C VAL A 462 -10.27 -16.48 24.32
N ASP A 463 -9.18 -17.11 23.92
CA ASP A 463 -8.28 -17.80 24.84
C ASP A 463 -7.70 -16.87 25.91
N ALA A 464 -7.68 -17.31 27.17
CA ALA A 464 -7.20 -16.51 28.30
C ALA A 464 -5.76 -15.99 28.12
N ALA A 465 -4.89 -16.75 27.43
CA ALA A 465 -3.51 -16.33 27.19
C ALA A 465 -3.41 -15.09 26.30
N ALA A 466 -4.48 -14.69 25.59
CA ALA A 466 -4.54 -13.45 24.82
C ALA A 466 -4.33 -12.19 25.69
N PHE A 467 -4.76 -12.26 26.96
CA PHE A 467 -4.73 -11.17 27.93
C PHE A 467 -3.49 -11.18 28.84
N LEU A 468 -2.62 -12.18 28.68
CA LEU A 468 -1.33 -12.22 29.37
C LEU A 468 -0.33 -11.30 28.65
N GLU A 469 0.44 -10.56 29.43
CA GLU A 469 1.51 -9.70 28.92
C GLU A 469 2.77 -10.50 28.60
N VAL A 470 3.56 -9.99 27.66
CA VAL A 470 4.86 -10.57 27.32
C VAL A 470 5.85 -10.19 28.41
N ASN A 471 6.62 -11.14 28.94
CA ASN A 471 7.48 -10.91 30.12
C ASN A 471 8.40 -9.68 30.05
N TRP A 472 8.85 -9.27 28.86
CA TRP A 472 9.72 -8.10 28.70
C TRP A 472 8.97 -6.78 28.53
N ALA A 473 7.67 -6.82 28.21
CA ALA A 473 6.82 -5.62 28.14
C ALA A 473 6.73 -4.94 29.51
N ASN A 474 6.83 -5.71 30.61
CA ASN A 474 6.90 -5.21 31.98
C ASN A 474 8.12 -4.34 32.28
N PHE A 475 9.17 -4.37 31.44
CA PHE A 475 10.37 -3.53 31.61
C PHE A 475 10.28 -2.20 30.84
N ILE A 476 9.27 -2.03 29.98
CA ILE A 476 9.03 -0.78 29.25
C ILE A 476 7.90 -0.04 29.97
N PRO A 477 8.08 1.22 30.38
CA PRO A 477 7.00 1.96 31.04
C PRO A 477 5.78 2.03 30.11
N HIS A 478 4.67 1.46 30.57
CA HIS A 478 3.36 1.58 29.93
C HIS A 478 2.97 3.06 29.98
N ILE A 479 2.79 3.71 28.81
CA ILE A 479 2.42 5.13 28.69
C ILE A 479 0.92 5.28 28.67
#